data_AF-A0A2E0R272-F1
#
_entry.id   AF-A0A2E0R272-F1
#
_cell.length_a   1.000
_cell.length_b   1.000
_cell.length_c   1.000
_cell.angle_alpha   90.00
_cell.angle_beta   90.00
_cell.angle_gamma   90.00
#
_symmetry.space_group_name_H-M   'P 1'
#
loop_
_entity.id
_entity.type
_entity.pdbx_description
1 polymer ?
#
loop_
_entity_poly.entity_id
_entity_poly.type
_entity_poly.pdbx_seq_one_letter_code
_entity_poly.pdbx_strand_id
1 'polypeptide(L)'
;MNLEVLNRAEGYCQLELWKDAWDAMEELYNCEKAHPEAAAIRLRIVVALSMWEKGEEVADHLSESARIEYKRTAAQYYLKRARVIFYEGDPPEARRHFQKAVGAWPGIDREFTDWDLMELAPEGFE
;
A
#
# COMPACT_ATOMS: atom_id res chain seq x y z
N MET A 1 -17.93 7.60 10.52
CA MET A 1 -16.98 7.95 9.45
C MET A 1 -17.38 9.29 8.88
N ASN A 2 -16.56 10.31 9.10
CA ASN A 2 -16.75 11.64 8.53
C ASN A 2 -16.44 11.61 7.02
N LEU A 3 -17.50 11.55 6.21
CA LEU A 3 -17.40 11.46 4.75
C LEU A 3 -16.88 12.75 4.09
N GLU A 4 -17.08 13.90 4.73
CA GLU A 4 -16.57 15.17 4.21
C GLU A 4 -15.04 15.19 4.21
N VAL A 5 -14.45 14.78 5.34
CA VAL A 5 -13.00 14.66 5.48
C VAL A 5 -12.43 13.65 4.48
N LEU A 6 -13.10 12.51 4.31
CA LEU A 6 -12.67 11.44 3.39
C LEU A 6 -12.71 11.90 1.93
N ASN A 7 -13.80 12.54 1.50
CA ASN A 7 -13.94 13.08 0.14
C ASN A 7 -12.90 14.16 -0.14
N ARG A 8 -12.60 15.01 0.85
CA ARG A 8 -11.56 16.04 0.73
C ARG A 8 -10.17 15.41 0.60
N ALA A 9 -9.84 14.43 1.43
CA ALA A 9 -8.58 13.70 1.35
C ALA A 9 -8.40 12.98 0.00
N GLU A 10 -9.47 12.36 -0.52
CA GLU A 10 -9.47 11.75 -1.85
C GLU A 10 -9.24 12.80 -2.95
N GLY A 11 -9.90 13.96 -2.87
CA GLY A 11 -9.70 15.08 -3.78
C GLY A 11 -8.24 15.56 -3.78
N TYR A 12 -7.62 15.69 -2.61
CA TYR A 12 -6.19 16.00 -2.51
C TYR A 12 -5.31 14.91 -3.12
N CYS A 13 -5.64 13.63 -2.94
CA CYS A 13 -4.91 12.53 -3.58
C CYS A 13 -5.00 12.59 -5.12
N GLN A 14 -6.16 12.96 -5.67
CA GLN A 14 -6.35 13.11 -7.13
C GLN A 14 -5.52 14.28 -7.71
N LEU A 15 -5.22 15.28 -6.89
CA LEU A 15 -4.41 16.44 -7.24
C LEU A 15 -2.93 16.27 -6.84
N GLU A 16 -2.54 15.09 -6.35
CA GLU A 16 -1.19 14.79 -5.84
C GLU A 16 -0.72 15.71 -4.70
N LEU A 17 -1.67 16.30 -3.97
CA LEU A 17 -1.42 17.12 -2.78
C LEU A 17 -1.30 16.24 -1.54
N TRP A 18 -0.27 15.39 -1.51
CA TRP A 18 -0.14 14.29 -0.55
C TRP A 18 -0.08 14.73 0.91
N LYS A 19 0.56 15.87 1.18
CA LYS A 19 0.62 16.43 2.54
C LYS A 19 -0.74 16.94 3.00
N ASP A 20 -1.47 17.66 2.15
CA ASP A 20 -2.82 18.12 2.47
C ASP A 20 -3.79 16.95 2.65
N ALA A 21 -3.62 15.88 1.85
CA ALA A 21 -4.35 14.63 2.03
C ALA A 21 -4.05 13.98 3.40
N TRP A 22 -2.79 13.94 3.82
CA TRP A 22 -2.40 13.44 5.14
C TRP A 22 -3.02 14.27 6.26
N ASP A 23 -2.88 15.60 6.20
CA ASP A 23 -3.37 16.51 7.22
C ASP A 23 -4.91 16.43 7.35
N ALA A 24 -5.63 16.30 6.23
CA ALA A 24 -7.07 16.05 6.26
C ALA A 24 -7.41 14.71 6.94
N MET A 25 -6.70 13.63 6.62
CA MET A 25 -6.92 12.31 7.22
C MET A 25 -6.67 12.31 8.74
N GLU A 26 -5.82 13.21 9.25
CA GLU A 26 -5.55 13.33 10.67
C GLU A 26 -6.73 13.90 11.49
N GLU A 27 -7.70 14.53 10.84
CA GLU A 27 -8.94 15.00 11.48
C GLU A 27 -9.92 13.87 11.83
N LEU A 28 -9.75 12.68 11.24
CA LEU A 28 -10.59 11.50 11.54
C LEU A 28 -10.31 10.95 12.94
N TYR A 29 -11.33 10.41 13.61
CA TYR A 29 -11.11 9.64 14.83
C TYR A 29 -10.39 8.32 14.52
N ASN A 30 -9.68 7.75 15.51
CA ASN A 30 -8.95 6.48 15.33
C ASN A 30 -9.83 5.33 14.84
N CYS A 31 -11.08 5.24 15.32
CA CYS A 31 -12.05 4.23 14.86
C CYS A 31 -12.46 4.43 13.39
N GLU A 32 -12.40 5.66 12.88
CA GLU A 32 -12.71 5.99 11.49
C GLU A 32 -11.50 5.75 10.58
N LYS A 33 -10.29 6.03 11.06
CA LYS A 33 -9.03 5.70 10.35
C LYS A 33 -8.89 4.20 10.08
N ALA A 34 -9.48 3.36 10.93
CA ALA A 34 -9.51 1.91 10.77
C ALA A 34 -10.55 1.43 9.74
N HIS A 35 -11.47 2.28 9.29
CA HIS A 35 -12.43 1.89 8.25
C HIS A 35 -11.68 1.57 6.95
N PRO A 36 -12.02 0.48 6.22
CA PRO A 36 -11.24 0.04 5.06
C PRO A 36 -11.05 1.09 3.97
N GLU A 37 -12.04 1.95 3.75
CA GLU A 37 -11.95 3.04 2.78
C GLU A 37 -10.94 4.12 3.19
N ALA A 38 -10.95 4.50 4.47
CA ALA A 38 -9.98 5.44 5.03
C ALA A 38 -8.56 4.83 5.04
N ALA A 39 -8.45 3.55 5.39
CA ALA A 39 -7.20 2.80 5.33
C ALA A 39 -6.62 2.75 3.90
N ALA A 40 -7.46 2.57 2.87
CA ALA A 40 -7.00 2.50 1.48
C ALA A 40 -6.43 3.84 1.00
N ILE A 41 -7.09 4.95 1.34
CA ILE A 41 -6.58 6.31 1.08
C ILE A 41 -5.26 6.53 1.83
N ARG A 42 -5.22 6.14 3.11
CA ARG A 42 -4.01 6.26 3.94
C ARG A 42 -2.81 5.52 3.35
N LEU A 43 -2.99 4.32 2.80
CA LEU A 43 -1.89 3.61 2.14
C LEU A 43 -1.36 4.34 0.91
N ARG A 44 -2.23 4.92 0.08
CA ARG A 44 -1.81 5.74 -1.08
C ARG A 44 -0.96 6.92 -0.63
N ILE A 45 -1.40 7.62 0.42
CA ILE A 45 -0.67 8.77 0.99
C ILE A 45 0.68 8.33 1.56
N VAL A 46 0.70 7.27 2.36
CA VAL A 46 1.93 6.73 2.98
C VAL A 46 2.96 6.37 1.92
N VAL A 47 2.53 5.71 0.84
CA VAL A 47 3.39 5.40 -0.31
C VAL A 47 3.96 6.67 -0.92
N ALA A 48 3.11 7.66 -1.22
CA ALA A 48 3.52 8.88 -1.89
C ALA A 48 4.49 9.72 -1.05
N LEU A 49 4.33 9.71 0.27
CA LEU A 49 5.19 10.43 1.21
C LEU A 49 6.37 9.59 1.74
N SER A 50 6.52 8.34 1.29
CA SER A 50 7.53 7.40 1.80
C SER A 50 7.49 7.18 3.34
N MET A 51 6.30 7.25 3.94
CA MET A 51 6.09 7.08 5.40
C MET A 51 5.87 5.61 5.76
N TRP A 52 6.76 4.73 5.30
CA TRP A 52 6.59 3.27 5.29
C TRP A 52 6.21 2.68 6.65
N GLU A 53 6.75 3.24 7.74
CA GLU A 53 6.48 2.82 9.11
C GLU A 53 5.01 2.95 9.52
N LYS A 54 4.21 3.76 8.80
CA LYS A 54 2.79 3.96 9.06
C LYS A 54 1.87 3.12 8.19
N GLY A 55 2.43 2.33 7.26
CA GLY A 55 1.68 1.59 6.26
C GLY A 55 1.53 0.10 6.51
N GLU A 56 2.45 -0.55 7.24
CA GLU A 56 2.49 -2.02 7.30
C GLU A 56 1.26 -2.62 8.00
N GLU A 57 0.90 -2.15 9.20
CA GLU A 57 -0.31 -2.63 9.89
C GLU A 57 -1.60 -2.35 9.11
N VAL A 58 -1.64 -1.22 8.40
CA VAL A 58 -2.78 -0.82 7.57
C VAL A 58 -2.91 -1.76 6.35
N ALA A 59 -1.79 -2.11 5.73
CA ALA A 59 -1.74 -3.04 4.62
C ALA A 59 -2.07 -4.47 5.04
N ASP A 60 -1.59 -4.92 6.20
CA ASP A 60 -1.92 -6.25 6.75
C ASP A 60 -3.45 -6.33 6.95
N HIS A 61 -4.06 -5.32 7.58
CA HIS A 61 -5.52 -5.27 7.75
C HIS A 61 -6.29 -5.29 6.41
N LEU A 62 -5.87 -4.51 5.41
CA LEU A 62 -6.55 -4.46 4.12
C LEU A 62 -6.36 -5.73 3.28
N SER A 63 -5.25 -6.45 3.46
CA SER A 63 -4.98 -7.71 2.76
C SER A 63 -5.97 -8.82 3.13
N GLU A 64 -6.54 -8.76 4.33
CA GLU A 64 -7.54 -9.70 4.85
C GLU A 64 -8.97 -9.34 4.42
N SER A 65 -9.17 -8.20 3.76
CA SER A 65 -10.51 -7.72 3.39
C SER A 65 -11.19 -8.63 2.36
N ALA A 66 -12.52 -8.78 2.45
CA ALA A 66 -13.29 -9.48 1.42
C ALA A 66 -13.35 -8.73 0.07
N ARG A 67 -13.04 -7.43 0.07
CA ARG A 67 -13.12 -6.55 -1.12
C ARG A 67 -11.79 -6.56 -1.89
N ILE A 68 -11.87 -6.92 -3.17
CA ILE A 68 -10.69 -7.12 -4.05
C ILE A 68 -9.86 -5.84 -4.21
N GLU A 69 -10.52 -4.69 -4.30
CA GLU A 69 -9.90 -3.37 -4.41
C GLU A 69 -8.98 -3.05 -3.21
N TYR A 70 -9.35 -3.49 -2.00
CA TYR A 70 -8.56 -3.29 -0.79
C TYR A 70 -7.38 -4.24 -0.74
N LYS A 71 -7.58 -5.50 -1.14
CA LYS A 71 -6.49 -6.46 -1.33
C LYS A 71 -5.46 -5.95 -2.35
N ARG A 72 -5.93 -5.41 -3.48
CA ARG A 72 -5.06 -4.82 -4.51
C ARG A 72 -4.30 -3.60 -3.98
N THR A 73 -4.96 -2.75 -3.19
CA THR A 73 -4.31 -1.59 -2.55
C THR A 73 -3.19 -2.03 -1.60
N ALA A 74 -3.45 -3.02 -0.73
CA ALA A 74 -2.43 -3.60 0.14
C ALA A 74 -1.27 -4.22 -0.65
N ALA A 75 -1.58 -4.99 -1.71
CA ALA A 75 -0.58 -5.58 -2.58
C ALA A 75 0.31 -4.53 -3.25
N GLN A 76 -0.26 -3.43 -3.74
CA GLN A 76 0.49 -2.32 -4.32
C GLN A 76 1.41 -1.62 -3.31
N TYR A 77 0.96 -1.47 -2.06
CA TYR A 77 1.82 -0.97 -0.98
C TYR A 77 3.03 -1.90 -0.77
N TYR A 78 2.78 -3.19 -0.58
CA TYR A 78 3.85 -4.17 -0.34
C TYR A 78 4.82 -4.25 -1.49
N LEU A 79 4.29 -4.23 -2.71
CA LEU A 79 5.10 -4.22 -3.91
C LEU A 79 6.03 -3.00 -3.94
N LYS A 80 5.52 -1.79 -3.75
CA LYS A 80 6.35 -0.57 -3.75
C LYS A 80 7.37 -0.59 -2.64
N ARG A 81 7.02 -1.07 -1.44
CA ARG A 81 7.96 -1.23 -0.33
C ARG A 81 9.07 -2.22 -0.65
N ALA A 82 8.74 -3.37 -1.26
CA ALA A 82 9.73 -4.35 -1.72
C ALA A 82 10.74 -3.73 -2.69
N ARG A 83 10.28 -2.92 -3.67
CA ARG A 83 11.17 -2.23 -4.61
C ARG A 83 12.16 -1.30 -3.90
N VAL A 84 11.65 -0.49 -2.97
CA VAL A 84 12.49 0.45 -2.20
C VAL A 84 13.56 -0.31 -1.40
N ILE A 85 13.17 -1.35 -0.67
CA ILE A 85 14.08 -2.17 0.15
C ILE A 85 15.15 -2.85 -0.72
N PHE A 86 14.77 -3.33 -1.91
CA PHE A 86 15.72 -3.92 -2.85
C PHE A 86 16.80 -2.92 -3.26
N TYR A 87 16.40 -1.70 -3.64
CA TYR A 87 17.35 -0.64 -4.01
C TYR A 87 18.14 -0.10 -2.81
N GLU A 88 17.64 -0.25 -1.59
CA GLU A 88 18.38 0.00 -0.34
C GLU A 88 19.43 -1.10 -0.04
N GLY A 89 19.42 -2.21 -0.77
CA GLY A 89 20.42 -3.27 -0.68
C GLY A 89 20.05 -4.44 0.24
N ASP A 90 18.76 -4.66 0.52
CA ASP A 90 18.28 -5.81 1.30
C ASP A 90 17.32 -6.73 0.48
N PRO A 91 17.85 -7.52 -0.47
CA PRO A 91 17.04 -8.45 -1.26
C PRO A 91 16.22 -9.48 -0.45
N PRO A 92 16.73 -10.07 0.66
CA PRO A 92 15.92 -10.96 1.50
C PRO A 92 14.66 -10.30 2.05
N GLU A 93 14.75 -9.08 2.58
CA GLU A 93 13.59 -8.38 3.12
C GLU A 93 12.66 -7.89 2.01
N ALA A 94 13.23 -7.45 0.87
CA ALA A 94 12.44 -7.12 -0.32
C ALA A 94 11.60 -8.33 -0.79
N ARG A 95 12.17 -9.54 -0.78
CA ARG A 95 11.46 -10.78 -1.10
C ARG A 95 10.31 -11.04 -0.13
N ARG A 96 10.50 -10.82 1.18
CA ARG A 96 9.44 -10.96 2.19
C ARG A 96 8.25 -10.04 1.87
N HIS A 97 8.51 -8.78 1.54
CA HIS A 97 7.46 -7.85 1.15
C HIS A 97 6.81 -8.22 -0.19
N PHE A 98 7.58 -8.70 -1.17
CA PHE A 98 7.01 -9.19 -2.43
C PHE A 98 6.06 -10.37 -2.22
N GLN A 99 6.43 -11.32 -1.36
CA GLN A 99 5.56 -12.45 -0.99
C GLN A 99 4.28 -11.98 -0.31
N LYS A 100 4.35 -10.96 0.58
CA LYS A 100 3.14 -10.32 1.12
C LYS A 100 2.26 -9.71 0.02
N ALA A 101 2.86 -9.08 -0.98
CA ALA A 101 2.12 -8.52 -2.12
C ALA A 101 1.33 -9.58 -2.89
N VAL A 102 2.00 -10.68 -3.27
CA VAL A 102 1.40 -11.82 -3.98
C VAL A 102 0.34 -12.51 -3.12
N GLY A 103 0.59 -12.66 -1.81
CA GLY A 103 -0.37 -13.22 -0.87
C GLY A 103 -1.64 -12.39 -0.74
N ALA A 104 -1.52 -11.05 -0.73
CA ALA A 104 -2.65 -10.14 -0.70
C ALA A 104 -3.45 -10.19 -2.02
N TRP A 105 -2.77 -10.11 -3.15
CA TRP A 105 -3.40 -10.17 -4.48
C TRP A 105 -2.53 -10.95 -5.46
N PRO A 106 -2.88 -12.21 -5.81
CA PRO A 106 -2.04 -13.03 -6.67
C PRO A 106 -1.79 -12.42 -8.06
N GLY A 107 -2.73 -11.62 -8.59
CA GLY A 107 -2.58 -10.97 -9.88
C GLY A 107 -1.65 -9.74 -9.88
N ILE A 108 -0.99 -9.41 -8.77
CA ILE A 108 -0.03 -8.29 -8.69
C ILE A 108 1.27 -8.59 -9.43
N ASP A 109 1.58 -9.87 -9.61
CA ASP A 109 2.75 -10.38 -10.34
C ASP A 109 2.77 -9.91 -11.80
N ARG A 110 1.61 -9.77 -12.45
CA ARG A 110 1.49 -9.24 -13.81
C ARG A 110 1.80 -7.75 -13.93
N GLU A 111 1.68 -7.01 -12.82
CA GLU A 111 2.10 -5.61 -12.73
C GLU A 111 3.61 -5.49 -12.43
N PHE A 112 4.28 -6.61 -12.16
CA PHE A 112 5.69 -6.72 -11.83
C PHE A 112 6.51 -7.06 -13.09
N THR A 113 6.81 -6.04 -13.89
CA THR A 113 7.49 -6.19 -15.18
C THR A 113 8.96 -5.72 -15.19
N ASP A 114 9.48 -5.22 -14.07
CA ASP A 114 10.88 -4.81 -13.96
C ASP A 114 11.79 -6.02 -13.75
N TRP A 115 12.68 -6.23 -14.72
CA TRP A 115 13.63 -7.35 -14.78
C TRP A 115 14.57 -7.42 -13.56
N ASP A 116 14.95 -6.27 -12.99
CA ASP A 116 15.85 -6.19 -11.82
C ASP A 116 15.27 -6.89 -10.58
N LEU A 117 13.94 -7.05 -10.52
CA LEU A 117 13.25 -7.61 -9.35
C LEU A 117 12.72 -9.03 -9.58
N MET A 118 12.88 -9.60 -10.79
CA MET A 118 12.55 -11.01 -11.03
C MET A 118 13.40 -11.95 -10.17
N GLU A 119 14.57 -11.51 -9.70
CA GLU A 119 15.35 -12.23 -8.69
C GLU A 119 14.57 -12.46 -7.38
N LEU A 120 13.61 -11.59 -7.05
CA LEU A 120 12.76 -11.69 -5.87
C LEU A 120 11.58 -12.66 -6.05
N ALA A 121 11.29 -13.10 -7.28
CA ALA A 121 10.23 -14.06 -7.54
C ALA A 121 10.55 -15.40 -6.82
N PRO A 122 9.55 -16.07 -6.20
CA PRO A 122 9.71 -17.42 -5.67
C PRO A 122 10.30 -18.37 -6.73
N GLU A 123 11.14 -19.33 -6.32
CA GLU A 123 11.58 -20.39 -7.22
C GLU A 123 10.36 -21.14 -7.78
N GLY A 124 10.23 -21.23 -9.10
CA GLY A 124 9.10 -21.89 -9.78
C GLY A 124 8.22 -20.97 -10.66
N PHE A 125 8.63 -19.73 -10.91
CA PHE A 125 8.03 -18.88 -11.95
C PHE A 125 8.67 -19.20 -13.32
N GLU A 126 8.09 -20.13 -14.07
CA GLU A 126 8.27 -20.32 -15.52
C GLU A 126 6.92 -20.15 -16.24
#